data_AF-A0A448IBJ5-F1
#
_entry.id   AF-A0A448IBJ5-F1
#
_cell.length_a   1.000
_cell.length_b   1.000
_cell.length_c   1.000
_cell.angle_alpha   90.00
_cell.angle_beta   90.00
_cell.angle_gamma   90.00
#
_symmetry.space_group_name_H-M   'P 1'
#
loop_
_entity.id
_entity.type
_entity.pdbx_description
1 polymer ?
#
loop_
_entity_poly.entity_id
_entity_poly.type
_entity_poly.pdbx_seq_one_letter_code
_entity_poly.pdbx_strand_id
1 'polypeptide(L)'
;MSDQPRSDELGSDQPGRGADARHGRDDDAPPAWLSDLPSTDERPRHSADPAETTQLPRYPSEAFRDEQRFSEGPPPAQWTDPTPPTGFPAVGQYSTPPGQQAGHQQGPPPGQPWPPAPSGAYPPGAVLPPPYRPDVPQTPYPDLATHALLKPVKPAPTSGWRRWLYVLSGKTINVGESPKDAHRRNLVAHVNHPLQGCYKIAVLSLKGGVGKTTITATLGATLASIRGDRVVAVDANPDRGTLSQKVALETPATVRDLLHDADNIERYSDVRRYTSQGPSRLEVLASESDPAVSEAFSSQDYARTLEVLERFYSLVLTDCGTGLMHSAMSAVLSSADTLIVVSSGSVDGARSASATLDWLDAHGHEDLVRNSVCVVNAVRPRSGKVDMQKVVDHFSRRCRAVRLVPFDPHLEEGAEISLDRLQPSTRDALIELAAVVADGFPSEFRPR
;
A
#
# COMPACT_ATOMS: atom_id res chain seq x y z
N MET A 1 -7.21 -84.05 16.56
CA MET A 1 -8.53 -83.88 17.21
C MET A 1 -9.00 -82.50 16.76
N SER A 2 -9.53 -82.33 15.54
CA SER A 2 -10.70 -83.01 14.92
C SER A 2 -11.98 -82.53 15.60
N ASP A 3 -13.03 -82.06 14.91
CA ASP A 3 -13.36 -81.96 13.46
C ASP A 3 -14.36 -80.76 13.29
N GLN A 4 -14.82 -80.21 12.15
CA GLN A 4 -15.68 -80.74 11.07
C GLN A 4 -16.03 -79.59 10.02
N PRO A 5 -16.87 -79.73 8.94
CA PRO A 5 -16.38 -79.53 7.55
C PRO A 5 -17.29 -78.79 6.51
N ARG A 6 -16.91 -78.90 5.21
CA ARG A 6 -17.63 -78.58 3.91
C ARG A 6 -17.66 -77.10 3.46
N SER A 7 -17.68 -76.74 2.16
CA SER A 7 -18.06 -77.45 0.91
C SER A 7 -17.25 -77.05 -0.37
N ASP A 8 -17.76 -77.41 -1.56
CA ASP A 8 -17.06 -77.78 -2.81
C ASP A 8 -17.72 -77.08 -4.07
N GLU A 9 -17.30 -77.08 -5.36
CA GLU A 9 -16.16 -77.61 -6.18
C GLU A 9 -16.10 -76.94 -7.63
N LEU A 10 -15.10 -77.27 -8.48
CA LEU A 10 -15.00 -77.17 -9.99
C LEU A 10 -14.96 -75.79 -10.73
N GLY A 11 -14.31 -75.62 -11.92
CA GLY A 11 -13.31 -76.46 -12.64
C GLY A 11 -13.06 -76.16 -14.17
N SER A 12 -11.82 -76.39 -14.66
CA SER A 12 -11.40 -76.80 -16.06
C SER A 12 -11.61 -75.85 -17.30
N ASP A 13 -10.86 -75.89 -18.44
CA ASP A 13 -9.65 -76.64 -18.89
C ASP A 13 -8.85 -75.94 -20.06
N GLN A 14 -7.75 -76.55 -20.55
CA GLN A 14 -6.89 -76.20 -21.72
C GLN A 14 -6.85 -77.38 -22.77
N PRO A 15 -5.85 -77.64 -23.69
CA PRO A 15 -4.64 -76.92 -24.22
C PRO A 15 -4.74 -76.67 -25.78
N GLY A 16 -3.73 -76.41 -26.63
CA GLY A 16 -2.30 -76.02 -26.53
C GLY A 16 -1.35 -76.67 -27.60
N ARG A 17 -0.31 -75.94 -28.07
CA ARG A 17 0.75 -76.28 -29.09
C ARG A 17 0.32 -76.22 -30.59
N GLY A 18 1.15 -75.89 -31.60
CA GLY A 18 2.49 -75.26 -31.64
C GLY A 18 3.28 -75.43 -32.99
N ALA A 19 4.06 -74.41 -33.39
CA ALA A 19 5.18 -74.35 -34.40
C ALA A 19 4.94 -74.11 -35.93
N ASP A 20 6.00 -73.56 -36.56
CA ASP A 20 6.44 -73.49 -37.99
C ASP A 20 5.76 -72.64 -39.11
N ALA A 21 6.15 -71.37 -39.14
CA ALA A 21 6.60 -70.52 -40.26
C ALA A 21 6.54 -70.95 -41.75
N ARG A 22 5.97 -70.08 -42.62
CA ARG A 22 6.70 -69.32 -43.69
C ARG A 22 5.86 -68.33 -44.54
N HIS A 23 6.57 -67.30 -45.05
CA HIS A 23 6.38 -66.55 -46.32
C HIS A 23 5.20 -65.57 -46.55
N GLY A 24 5.56 -64.27 -46.64
CA GLY A 24 4.98 -63.28 -47.56
C GLY A 24 3.61 -62.67 -47.21
N ARG A 25 3.18 -61.58 -47.86
CA ARG A 25 3.91 -60.51 -48.59
C ARG A 25 2.93 -59.34 -48.82
N ASP A 26 3.44 -58.10 -48.96
CA ASP A 26 2.69 -56.91 -49.41
C ASP A 26 1.52 -56.50 -48.47
N ASP A 27 0.88 -55.34 -48.55
CA ASP A 27 1.35 -53.96 -48.75
C ASP A 27 0.29 -53.03 -48.13
N ASP A 28 0.67 -51.97 -47.43
CA ASP A 28 -0.19 -50.77 -47.25
C ASP A 28 0.62 -49.60 -46.67
N ALA A 29 0.53 -48.42 -47.28
CA ALA A 29 1.32 -47.24 -46.92
C ALA A 29 0.41 -46.02 -46.60
N PRO A 30 0.73 -45.21 -45.57
CA PRO A 30 0.01 -43.98 -45.30
C PRO A 30 0.28 -42.92 -46.40
N PRO A 31 -0.69 -42.04 -46.70
CA PRO A 31 -0.66 -41.18 -47.89
C PRO A 31 0.34 -40.01 -47.80
N ALA A 32 0.83 -39.58 -48.97
CA ALA A 32 1.86 -38.56 -49.10
C ALA A 32 1.31 -37.13 -49.22
N TRP A 33 1.77 -36.22 -48.37
CA TRP A 33 1.84 -34.76 -48.63
C TRP A 33 2.84 -34.00 -47.72
N LEU A 34 3.92 -34.66 -47.26
CA LEU A 34 4.98 -34.02 -46.47
C LEU A 34 6.39 -34.23 -47.06
N SER A 35 6.51 -33.98 -48.36
CA SER A 35 7.79 -33.84 -49.05
C SER A 35 8.07 -32.35 -49.26
N ASP A 36 9.08 -31.81 -48.57
CA ASP A 36 9.95 -30.66 -48.95
C ASP A 36 10.54 -29.96 -47.71
N LEU A 37 11.55 -30.58 -47.10
CA LEU A 37 12.56 -29.89 -46.29
C LEU A 37 13.94 -30.52 -46.58
N PRO A 38 14.94 -29.75 -47.04
CA PRO A 38 16.25 -30.29 -47.38
C PRO A 38 17.08 -30.58 -46.10
N SER A 39 17.70 -31.76 -46.05
CA SER A 39 18.62 -32.16 -45.00
C SER A 39 20.06 -31.76 -45.30
N THR A 40 20.78 -31.25 -44.30
CA THR A 40 22.24 -31.07 -44.32
C THR A 40 22.86 -31.60 -43.02
N ASP A 41 23.47 -32.77 -43.08
CA ASP A 41 24.35 -33.34 -42.04
C ASP A 41 25.71 -33.65 -42.66
N GLU A 42 26.64 -32.71 -42.55
CA GLU A 42 28.05 -32.92 -42.93
C GLU A 42 28.94 -32.88 -41.69
N ARG A 43 29.54 -34.03 -41.38
CA ARG A 43 30.59 -34.16 -40.35
C ARG A 43 31.97 -34.37 -40.98
N PRO A 44 32.95 -33.51 -40.68
CA PRO A 44 34.35 -33.91 -40.70
C PRO A 44 34.70 -34.70 -39.43
N ARG A 45 35.45 -35.79 -39.57
CA ARG A 45 36.19 -36.43 -38.45
C ARG A 45 37.67 -36.12 -38.65
N HIS A 46 38.42 -35.72 -37.62
CA HIS A 46 39.88 -35.90 -37.62
C HIS A 46 40.50 -36.03 -36.21
N SER A 47 41.20 -37.15 -36.03
CA SER A 47 42.43 -37.40 -35.24
C SER A 47 42.92 -36.42 -34.14
N ALA A 48 43.22 -36.97 -32.96
CA ALA A 48 44.23 -36.48 -32.00
C ALA A 48 45.67 -36.71 -32.55
N ASP A 49 46.79 -36.27 -31.97
CA ASP A 49 47.19 -35.71 -30.65
C ASP A 49 48.61 -35.06 -30.85
N PRO A 50 49.34 -34.48 -29.87
CA PRO A 50 48.98 -33.90 -28.56
C PRO A 50 49.61 -32.49 -28.27
N ALA A 51 49.26 -31.92 -27.11
CA ALA A 51 50.08 -31.04 -26.24
C ALA A 51 50.62 -29.66 -26.74
N GLU A 52 50.05 -28.57 -26.18
CA GLU A 52 50.82 -27.38 -25.74
C GLU A 52 50.29 -26.87 -24.38
N THR A 53 51.05 -26.02 -23.67
CA THR A 53 50.91 -25.81 -22.22
C THR A 53 50.07 -24.60 -21.83
N THR A 54 48.88 -24.83 -21.26
CA THR A 54 48.05 -23.75 -20.66
C THR A 54 48.54 -23.36 -19.26
N GLN A 55 49.02 -22.12 -19.10
CA GLN A 55 49.17 -21.49 -17.79
C GLN A 55 47.97 -20.61 -17.46
N LEU A 56 47.31 -20.86 -16.32
CA LEU A 56 46.30 -19.97 -15.74
C LEU A 56 46.87 -19.26 -14.51
N PRO A 57 46.75 -17.93 -14.37
CA PRO A 57 47.22 -17.22 -13.19
C PRO A 57 46.33 -17.53 -11.98
N ARG A 58 46.96 -17.98 -10.89
CA ARG A 58 46.30 -18.07 -9.57
C ARG A 58 46.31 -16.69 -8.91
N TYR A 59 45.15 -16.23 -8.46
CA TYR A 59 45.06 -15.15 -7.46
C TYR A 59 44.86 -15.74 -6.05
N PRO A 60 45.40 -15.12 -4.99
CA PRO A 60 45.32 -15.67 -3.63
C PRO A 60 43.95 -15.44 -2.99
N SER A 61 43.53 -16.38 -2.14
CA SER A 61 42.42 -16.19 -1.20
C SER A 61 42.94 -15.56 0.09
N GLU A 62 42.85 -14.24 0.25
CA GLU A 62 43.15 -13.57 1.52
C GLU A 62 41.96 -13.61 2.47
N ALA A 63 42.14 -14.29 3.60
CA ALA A 63 41.18 -14.27 4.69
C ALA A 63 41.49 -13.08 5.62
N PHE A 64 40.69 -12.02 5.55
CA PHE A 64 40.78 -10.96 6.54
C PHE A 64 40.25 -11.44 7.90
N ARG A 65 41.10 -11.32 8.91
CA ARG A 65 40.92 -11.78 10.28
C ARG A 65 40.77 -10.57 11.19
N ASP A 66 39.96 -10.68 12.24
CA ASP A 66 39.83 -9.64 13.26
C ASP A 66 41.17 -9.24 13.91
N GLU A 67 41.15 -8.04 14.49
CA GLU A 67 42.06 -7.43 15.50
C GLU A 67 42.76 -6.14 15.05
N GLN A 68 42.09 -5.00 15.25
CA GLN A 68 42.77 -3.79 15.74
C GLN A 68 41.99 -3.17 16.91
N ARG A 69 42.75 -2.71 17.92
CA ARG A 69 42.24 -2.20 19.19
C ARG A 69 41.80 -0.75 19.04
N PHE A 70 40.69 -0.38 19.66
CA PHE A 70 40.50 0.99 20.13
C PHE A 70 41.23 1.18 21.46
N SER A 71 41.99 2.26 21.57
CA SER A 71 42.70 2.65 22.79
C SER A 71 41.83 3.54 23.68
N GLU A 72 41.90 3.35 25.00
CA GLU A 72 41.20 4.22 25.95
C GLU A 72 41.82 5.63 26.00
N GLY A 73 40.96 6.64 26.18
CA GLY A 73 41.32 8.04 26.39
C GLY A 73 40.40 8.67 27.46
N PRO A 74 40.87 9.67 28.23
CA PRO A 74 40.23 10.05 29.49
C PRO A 74 38.99 10.97 29.33
N PRO A 75 38.05 10.94 30.29
CA PRO A 75 36.80 11.71 30.23
C PRO A 75 36.89 13.12 30.87
N PRO A 76 36.36 14.14 30.18
CA PRO A 76 35.72 15.30 30.78
C PRO A 76 34.33 15.58 30.16
N ALA A 77 33.35 16.22 30.81
CA ALA A 77 33.25 16.69 32.19
C ALA A 77 31.79 16.55 32.68
N GLN A 78 31.58 16.61 33.99
CA GLN A 78 30.25 16.50 34.60
C GLN A 78 29.41 17.76 34.34
N TRP A 79 28.19 17.60 33.81
CA TRP A 79 27.14 18.62 33.90
C TRP A 79 26.38 18.45 35.22
N THR A 80 26.11 19.55 35.91
CA THR A 80 25.44 19.59 37.21
C THR A 80 23.98 20.01 37.07
N ASP A 81 23.07 19.27 37.71
CA ASP A 81 21.65 19.63 37.76
C ASP A 81 21.42 20.98 38.46
N PRO A 82 20.54 21.86 37.94
CA PRO A 82 20.04 23.02 38.67
C PRO A 82 18.95 22.59 39.67
N THR A 83 19.25 22.73 40.97
CA THR A 83 18.36 22.35 42.09
C THR A 83 17.01 23.10 42.06
N PRO A 84 15.86 22.43 42.28
CA PRO A 84 14.60 23.12 42.52
C PRO A 84 14.57 23.71 43.95
N PRO A 85 14.26 25.01 44.14
CA PRO A 85 14.12 25.60 45.47
C PRO A 85 12.83 25.13 46.15
N THR A 86 12.94 24.50 47.31
CA THR A 86 11.81 24.19 48.19
C THR A 86 11.35 25.43 48.95
N GLY A 87 10.03 25.64 49.04
CA GLY A 87 9.48 26.85 49.67
C GLY A 87 7.97 26.78 49.92
N PHE A 88 7.54 26.00 50.91
CA PHE A 88 6.21 26.18 51.51
C PHE A 88 6.24 27.41 52.42
N PRO A 89 5.11 28.14 52.54
CA PRO A 89 4.41 28.04 53.82
C PRO A 89 2.87 28.07 53.76
N ALA A 90 2.29 27.51 54.83
CA ALA A 90 0.99 27.85 55.45
C ALA A 90 -0.34 27.59 54.71
N VAL A 91 -1.25 26.95 55.46
CA VAL A 91 -2.69 26.82 55.18
C VAL A 91 -3.41 28.12 55.58
N GLY A 92 -4.35 28.61 54.76
CA GLY A 92 -5.04 29.88 55.04
C GLY A 92 -6.42 30.06 54.38
N GLN A 93 -7.45 29.51 55.03
CA GLN A 93 -8.85 29.97 55.13
C GLN A 93 -9.69 30.32 53.86
N TYR A 94 -10.97 29.93 53.91
CA TYR A 94 -12.00 30.34 52.95
C TYR A 94 -12.31 31.84 53.04
N SER A 95 -12.56 32.47 51.88
CA SER A 95 -13.26 33.76 51.81
C SER A 95 -14.06 33.89 50.51
N THR A 96 -15.38 34.07 50.63
CA THR A 96 -16.30 34.28 49.51
C THR A 96 -16.42 35.77 49.15
N PRO A 97 -16.51 36.14 47.86
CA PRO A 97 -16.94 37.48 47.46
C PRO A 97 -18.40 37.75 47.87
N PRO A 98 -18.75 38.96 48.32
CA PRO A 98 -20.12 39.32 48.70
C PRO A 98 -21.01 39.55 47.46
N GLY A 99 -22.30 39.21 47.58
CA GLY A 99 -23.28 39.46 46.53
C GLY A 99 -23.76 40.92 46.47
N GLN A 100 -24.27 41.33 45.31
CA GLN A 100 -25.13 42.50 45.16
C GLN A 100 -26.57 42.08 44.84
N GLN A 101 -27.52 42.94 45.19
CA GLN A 101 -28.91 42.57 45.45
C GLN A 101 -29.79 42.60 44.19
N ALA A 102 -30.86 41.81 44.20
CA ALA A 102 -31.86 41.81 43.14
C ALA A 102 -32.67 43.12 43.15
N GLY A 103 -32.50 43.95 42.11
CA GLY A 103 -33.35 45.09 41.84
C GLY A 103 -34.51 44.72 40.92
N HIS A 104 -35.74 44.63 41.45
CA HIS A 104 -36.93 44.56 40.61
C HIS A 104 -37.18 45.91 39.92
N GLN A 105 -37.02 45.99 38.60
CA GLN A 105 -37.60 47.07 37.81
C GLN A 105 -38.94 46.63 37.23
N GLN A 106 -39.96 47.46 37.44
CA GLN A 106 -41.34 47.24 37.00
C GLN A 106 -41.49 47.77 35.56
N GLY A 107 -42.28 47.07 34.74
CA GLY A 107 -42.61 47.57 33.40
C GLY A 107 -43.50 48.82 33.45
N PRO A 108 -43.43 49.73 32.46
CA PRO A 108 -44.28 50.91 32.42
C PRO A 108 -45.76 50.52 32.20
N PRO A 109 -46.71 51.25 32.79
CA PRO A 109 -48.14 50.96 32.63
C PRO A 109 -48.65 51.33 31.22
N PRO A 110 -49.61 50.57 30.66
CA PRO A 110 -50.19 50.88 29.35
C PRO A 110 -51.15 52.08 29.46
N GLY A 111 -51.04 53.08 28.56
CA GLY A 111 -52.02 54.16 28.54
C GLY A 111 -51.71 55.47 27.79
N GLN A 112 -50.58 55.65 27.10
CA GLN A 112 -50.32 56.87 26.32
C GLN A 112 -50.10 56.60 24.82
N PRO A 113 -50.75 57.36 23.91
CA PRO A 113 -50.50 57.29 22.48
C PRO A 113 -49.23 58.06 22.08
N TRP A 114 -48.49 57.56 21.09
CA TRP A 114 -47.36 58.28 20.50
C TRP A 114 -47.82 59.51 19.69
N PRO A 115 -47.01 60.59 19.64
CA PRO A 115 -47.25 61.72 18.74
C PRO A 115 -47.05 61.31 17.27
N PRO A 116 -47.79 61.91 16.31
CA PRO A 116 -47.62 61.61 14.89
C PRO A 116 -46.30 62.14 14.35
N ALA A 117 -45.63 61.35 13.50
CA ALA A 117 -44.40 61.75 12.83
C ALA A 117 -44.67 62.78 11.70
N PRO A 118 -43.78 63.74 11.46
CA PRO A 118 -43.95 64.74 10.40
C PRO A 118 -43.73 64.14 9.01
N SER A 119 -44.68 64.38 8.10
CA SER A 119 -44.65 63.94 6.70
C SER A 119 -43.72 64.83 5.83
N GLY A 120 -42.41 64.66 6.01
CA GLY A 120 -41.39 65.28 5.16
C GLY A 120 -41.15 64.48 3.86
N ALA A 121 -41.17 65.18 2.71
CA ALA A 121 -40.84 64.58 1.42
C ALA A 121 -39.31 64.47 1.24
N TYR A 122 -38.82 63.30 0.80
CA TYR A 122 -37.41 63.09 0.49
C TYR A 122 -37.09 63.51 -0.96
N PRO A 123 -35.99 64.25 -1.22
CA PRO A 123 -35.56 64.56 -2.57
C PRO A 123 -34.94 63.33 -3.28
N PRO A 124 -34.96 63.26 -4.62
CA PRO A 124 -34.37 62.14 -5.35
C PRO A 124 -32.84 62.16 -5.25
N GLY A 125 -32.24 61.07 -4.78
CA GLY A 125 -30.78 60.90 -4.72
C GLY A 125 -30.21 60.43 -3.37
N ALA A 126 -31.01 60.40 -2.30
CA ALA A 126 -30.58 59.87 -1.01
C ALA A 126 -30.44 58.33 -1.06
N VAL A 127 -29.20 57.83 -1.02
CA VAL A 127 -28.93 56.40 -0.80
C VAL A 127 -29.26 56.08 0.66
N LEU A 128 -30.30 55.26 0.87
CA LEU A 128 -30.62 54.76 2.21
C LEU A 128 -29.46 53.86 2.70
N PRO A 129 -28.97 54.03 3.94
CA PRO A 129 -28.07 53.05 4.54
C PRO A 129 -28.78 51.69 4.62
N PRO A 130 -28.06 50.56 4.50
CA PRO A 130 -28.67 49.24 4.65
C PRO A 130 -29.34 49.14 6.02
N PRO A 131 -30.52 48.50 6.11
CA PRO A 131 -31.28 48.44 7.36
C PRO A 131 -30.44 47.78 8.45
N TYR A 132 -30.30 48.47 9.57
CA TYR A 132 -29.60 47.96 10.75
C TYR A 132 -30.25 46.65 11.21
N ARG A 133 -29.61 45.53 10.86
CA ARG A 133 -29.88 44.25 11.51
C ARG A 133 -29.30 44.38 12.92
N PRO A 134 -30.10 44.23 13.99
CA PRO A 134 -29.51 44.08 15.31
C PRO A 134 -28.64 42.82 15.29
N ASP A 135 -27.41 42.91 15.81
CA ASP A 135 -26.60 41.73 16.09
C ASP A 135 -27.35 40.85 17.09
N VAL A 136 -27.98 39.79 16.59
CA VAL A 136 -28.58 38.75 17.42
C VAL A 136 -27.42 38.06 18.12
N PRO A 137 -27.35 38.09 19.47
CA PRO A 137 -26.27 37.43 20.18
C PRO A 137 -26.22 35.97 19.79
N GLN A 138 -25.04 35.46 19.40
CA GLN A 138 -24.88 34.06 19.03
C GLN A 138 -25.24 33.19 20.24
N THR A 139 -26.43 32.61 20.21
CA THR A 139 -26.93 31.79 21.30
C THR A 139 -26.07 30.54 21.43
N PRO A 140 -25.59 30.16 22.63
CA PRO A 140 -24.68 29.02 22.82
C PRO A 140 -25.36 27.65 22.68
N TYR A 141 -26.57 27.61 22.09
CA TYR A 141 -27.25 26.39 21.72
C TYR A 141 -26.77 25.96 20.33
N PRO A 142 -26.33 24.70 20.14
CA PRO A 142 -26.00 24.21 18.80
C PRO A 142 -27.26 24.27 17.94
N ASP A 143 -27.11 24.81 16.72
CA ASP A 143 -28.19 24.82 15.74
C ASP A 143 -28.70 23.39 15.51
N LEU A 144 -30.02 23.23 15.34
CA LEU A 144 -30.68 21.93 15.19
C LEU A 144 -30.54 21.41 13.76
N ALA A 145 -29.29 21.35 13.29
CA ALA A 145 -28.91 20.75 12.03
C ALA A 145 -29.53 19.36 11.92
N THR A 146 -30.22 19.10 10.80
CA THR A 146 -31.27 18.06 10.68
C THR A 146 -30.83 16.65 11.08
N HIS A 147 -29.53 16.35 11.01
CA HIS A 147 -28.95 15.08 11.45
C HIS A 147 -29.08 14.83 12.97
N ALA A 148 -29.10 15.87 13.82
CA ALA A 148 -29.22 15.74 15.27
C ALA A 148 -30.63 15.34 15.73
N LEU A 149 -31.66 15.60 14.90
CA LEU A 149 -33.05 15.23 15.17
C LEU A 149 -33.44 13.85 14.60
N LEU A 150 -32.59 13.25 13.77
CA LEU A 150 -32.82 11.93 13.17
C LEU A 150 -32.22 10.83 14.06
N LYS A 151 -33.06 9.87 14.49
CA LYS A 151 -32.54 8.64 15.13
C LYS A 151 -31.59 7.93 14.15
N PRO A 152 -30.36 7.56 14.57
CA PRO A 152 -29.43 6.86 13.70
C PRO A 152 -30.00 5.50 13.30
N VAL A 153 -30.35 5.37 12.02
CA VAL A 153 -30.87 4.13 11.45
C VAL A 153 -29.74 3.11 11.40
N LYS A 154 -29.88 2.00 12.14
CA LYS A 154 -28.88 0.93 12.15
C LYS A 154 -28.70 0.39 10.71
N PRO A 155 -27.49 0.40 10.13
CA PRO A 155 -27.27 -0.14 8.79
C PRO A 155 -27.67 -1.62 8.74
N ALA A 156 -28.27 -2.02 7.62
CA ALA A 156 -28.78 -3.37 7.43
C ALA A 156 -27.62 -4.39 7.33
N PRO A 157 -27.76 -5.60 7.88
CA PRO A 157 -26.68 -6.59 7.90
C PRO A 157 -26.29 -7.05 6.48
N THR A 158 -25.03 -6.83 6.13
CA THR A 158 -24.45 -7.14 4.82
C THR A 158 -23.97 -8.59 4.69
N SER A 159 -23.69 -9.28 5.80
CA SER A 159 -23.14 -10.65 5.82
C SER A 159 -23.84 -11.64 6.79
N GLY A 160 -23.52 -12.93 6.62
CA GLY A 160 -23.78 -14.00 7.58
C GLY A 160 -25.25 -14.30 7.90
N TRP A 161 -25.48 -14.97 9.04
CA TRP A 161 -26.82 -15.32 9.52
C TRP A 161 -27.70 -14.10 9.80
N ARG A 162 -27.11 -12.95 10.16
CA ARG A 162 -27.85 -11.70 10.36
C ARG A 162 -28.48 -11.20 9.06
N ARG A 163 -27.76 -11.27 7.94
CA ARG A 163 -28.33 -11.00 6.60
C ARG A 163 -29.42 -12.01 6.24
N TRP A 164 -29.21 -13.30 6.53
CA TRP A 164 -30.21 -14.33 6.28
C TRP A 164 -31.51 -14.10 7.06
N LEU A 165 -31.45 -13.77 8.35
CA LEU A 165 -32.63 -13.40 9.14
C LEU A 165 -33.28 -12.11 8.66
N TYR A 166 -32.49 -11.09 8.30
CA TYR A 166 -33.03 -9.84 7.75
C TYR A 166 -33.78 -10.07 6.43
N VAL A 167 -33.30 -10.95 5.56
CA VAL A 167 -33.98 -11.34 4.31
C VAL A 167 -35.22 -12.20 4.61
N LEU A 168 -35.11 -13.27 5.40
CA LEU A 168 -36.23 -14.17 5.74
C LEU A 168 -37.36 -13.47 6.49
N SER A 169 -37.06 -12.50 7.35
CA SER A 169 -38.06 -11.70 8.06
C SER A 169 -38.71 -10.61 7.20
N GLY A 170 -38.52 -10.61 5.88
CA GLY A 170 -39.07 -9.59 4.99
C GLY A 170 -38.53 -8.19 5.28
N LYS A 171 -37.28 -8.08 5.73
CA LYS A 171 -36.60 -6.86 6.20
C LYS A 171 -37.14 -6.28 7.53
N THR A 172 -38.02 -6.98 8.24
CA THR A 172 -38.59 -6.48 9.51
C THR A 172 -37.62 -6.60 10.70
N ILE A 173 -36.82 -7.68 10.78
CA ILE A 173 -35.89 -7.91 11.90
C ILE A 173 -34.48 -7.45 11.51
N ASN A 174 -34.21 -6.16 11.70
CA ASN A 174 -32.85 -5.62 11.58
C ASN A 174 -32.07 -5.78 12.90
N VAL A 175 -31.31 -6.88 12.99
CA VAL A 175 -30.39 -7.17 14.12
C VAL A 175 -29.24 -6.13 14.22
N GLY A 176 -29.02 -5.36 13.15
CA GLY A 176 -27.82 -4.55 12.94
C GLY A 176 -26.71 -5.33 12.25
N GLU A 177 -25.76 -4.58 11.72
CA GLU A 177 -24.57 -5.07 11.03
C GLU A 177 -23.62 -5.86 11.97
N SER A 178 -22.74 -6.69 11.40
CA SER A 178 -21.74 -7.44 12.19
C SER A 178 -20.61 -6.52 12.68
N PRO A 179 -20.01 -6.72 13.87
CA PRO A 179 -18.85 -5.94 14.30
C PRO A 179 -17.67 -5.97 13.30
N LYS A 180 -17.46 -7.09 12.59
CA LYS A 180 -16.46 -7.17 11.52
C LYS A 180 -16.83 -6.33 10.30
N ASP A 181 -18.09 -6.38 9.88
CA ASP A 181 -18.59 -5.57 8.75
C ASP A 181 -18.48 -4.08 9.09
N ALA A 182 -18.80 -3.70 10.34
CA ALA A 182 -18.70 -2.34 10.83
C ALA A 182 -17.25 -1.84 10.90
N HIS A 183 -16.32 -2.67 11.38
CA HIS A 183 -14.90 -2.36 11.34
C HIS A 183 -14.40 -2.18 9.91
N ARG A 184 -14.72 -3.11 9.00
CA ARG A 184 -14.32 -3.01 7.58
C ARG A 184 -14.93 -1.77 6.89
N ARG A 185 -16.18 -1.42 7.20
CA ARG A 185 -16.84 -0.21 6.69
C ARG A 185 -16.20 1.06 7.23
N ASN A 186 -15.72 1.05 8.47
CA ASN A 186 -14.93 2.18 9.01
C ASN A 186 -13.56 2.27 8.30
N LEU A 187 -12.83 1.17 8.12
CA LEU A 187 -11.56 1.18 7.35
C LEU A 187 -11.78 1.71 5.91
N VAL A 188 -12.86 1.30 5.24
CA VAL A 188 -13.24 1.83 3.91
C VAL A 188 -13.52 3.35 3.96
N ALA A 189 -14.13 3.86 5.04
CA ALA A 189 -14.35 5.30 5.20
C ALA A 189 -13.04 6.08 5.42
N HIS A 190 -12.03 5.49 6.08
CA HIS A 190 -10.69 6.06 6.19
C HIS A 190 -9.97 6.06 4.83
N VAL A 191 -9.99 4.92 4.11
CA VAL A 191 -9.44 4.81 2.75
C VAL A 191 -10.04 5.85 1.79
N ASN A 192 -11.32 6.21 1.99
CA ASN A 192 -12.05 7.18 1.19
C ASN A 192 -12.04 8.61 1.76
N HIS A 193 -11.09 8.94 2.66
CA HIS A 193 -10.88 10.33 3.09
C HIS A 193 -10.55 11.22 1.86
N PRO A 194 -11.10 12.43 1.73
CA PRO A 194 -10.79 13.31 0.61
C PRO A 194 -9.28 13.56 0.46
N LEU A 195 -8.80 13.60 -0.78
CA LEU A 195 -7.43 13.97 -1.12
C LEU A 195 -7.44 15.31 -1.84
N GLN A 196 -6.63 16.26 -1.35
CA GLN A 196 -6.37 17.53 -2.04
C GLN A 196 -5.04 17.42 -2.79
N GLY A 197 -5.09 17.36 -4.13
CA GLY A 197 -3.92 17.15 -4.98
C GLY A 197 -3.53 15.67 -5.13
N CYS A 198 -2.24 15.42 -5.40
CA CYS A 198 -1.68 14.09 -5.56
C CYS A 198 -0.79 13.73 -4.37
N TYR A 199 -1.07 12.60 -3.71
CA TYR A 199 -0.31 12.09 -2.55
C TYR A 199 0.60 10.92 -2.96
N LYS A 200 1.85 10.94 -2.48
CA LYS A 200 2.95 10.15 -3.02
C LYS A 200 3.52 9.18 -2.00
N ILE A 201 3.54 7.91 -2.39
CA ILE A 201 3.87 6.77 -1.53
C ILE A 201 5.12 6.08 -2.11
N ALA A 202 6.28 6.28 -1.50
CA ALA A 202 7.50 5.57 -1.91
C ALA A 202 7.64 4.25 -1.17
N VAL A 203 7.73 3.14 -1.90
CA VAL A 203 7.85 1.78 -1.33
C VAL A 203 9.29 1.29 -1.41
N LEU A 204 9.91 1.09 -0.25
CA LEU A 204 11.35 0.87 -0.07
C LEU A 204 11.65 -0.52 0.50
N SER A 205 12.75 -1.13 0.04
CA SER A 205 13.39 -2.26 0.73
C SER A 205 14.85 -2.43 0.32
N LEU A 206 15.77 -2.51 1.28
CA LEU A 206 17.20 -2.77 1.05
C LEU A 206 17.54 -4.23 0.65
N LYS A 207 16.56 -5.15 0.62
CA LYS A 207 16.76 -6.56 0.26
C LYS A 207 15.74 -7.04 -0.77
N GLY A 208 16.24 -7.59 -1.88
CA GLY A 208 15.42 -8.26 -2.89
C GLY A 208 14.63 -9.44 -2.32
N GLY A 209 13.45 -9.70 -2.86
CA GLY A 209 12.61 -10.85 -2.46
C GLY A 209 11.82 -10.69 -1.15
N VAL A 210 11.78 -9.49 -0.52
CA VAL A 210 10.83 -9.22 0.59
C VAL A 210 9.39 -8.96 0.12
N GLY A 211 9.14 -8.98 -1.20
CA GLY A 211 7.84 -8.74 -1.80
C GLY A 211 7.45 -7.26 -1.92
N LYS A 212 8.42 -6.33 -1.90
CA LYS A 212 8.23 -4.88 -2.11
C LYS A 212 7.25 -4.57 -3.25
N THR A 213 7.57 -4.98 -4.48
CA THR A 213 6.73 -4.82 -5.69
C THR A 213 5.33 -5.42 -5.54
N THR A 214 5.21 -6.55 -4.84
CA THR A 214 3.93 -7.18 -4.53
C THR A 214 3.11 -6.32 -3.55
N ILE A 215 3.73 -5.71 -2.54
CA ILE A 215 3.08 -4.73 -1.65
C ILE A 215 2.67 -3.48 -2.42
N THR A 216 3.54 -2.95 -3.30
CA THR A 216 3.22 -1.77 -4.13
C THR A 216 1.98 -2.01 -5.00
N ALA A 217 1.94 -3.13 -5.71
CA ALA A 217 0.80 -3.48 -6.57
C ALA A 217 -0.47 -3.85 -5.76
N THR A 218 -0.36 -4.64 -4.68
CA THR A 218 -1.55 -5.01 -3.86
C THR A 218 -2.14 -3.80 -3.12
N LEU A 219 -1.31 -2.91 -2.59
CA LEU A 219 -1.77 -1.67 -1.94
C LEU A 219 -2.39 -0.72 -2.96
N GLY A 220 -1.72 -0.48 -4.09
CA GLY A 220 -2.24 0.36 -5.17
C GLY A 220 -3.60 -0.14 -5.69
N ALA A 221 -3.72 -1.45 -5.91
CA ALA A 221 -4.98 -2.10 -6.29
C ALA A 221 -6.06 -1.95 -5.20
N THR A 222 -5.69 -2.10 -3.93
CA THR A 222 -6.63 -1.94 -2.81
C THR A 222 -7.14 -0.50 -2.72
N LEU A 223 -6.26 0.49 -2.78
CA LEU A 223 -6.61 1.91 -2.81
C LEU A 223 -7.51 2.25 -4.00
N ALA A 224 -7.13 1.84 -5.22
CA ALA A 224 -7.90 2.08 -6.45
C ALA A 224 -9.33 1.50 -6.39
N SER A 225 -9.45 0.25 -5.95
CA SER A 225 -10.71 -0.49 -5.89
C SER A 225 -11.72 0.03 -4.85
N ILE A 226 -11.22 0.70 -3.79
CA ILE A 226 -12.06 1.21 -2.69
C ILE A 226 -12.42 2.68 -2.90
N ARG A 227 -11.47 3.50 -3.41
CA ARG A 227 -11.68 4.93 -3.65
C ARG A 227 -12.46 5.21 -4.92
N GLY A 228 -12.20 4.49 -6.00
CA GLY A 228 -12.71 4.83 -7.33
C GLY A 228 -11.97 5.99 -8.01
N ASP A 229 -11.07 6.68 -7.31
CA ASP A 229 -10.13 7.66 -7.86
C ASP A 229 -9.11 7.01 -8.82
N ARG A 230 -8.26 7.85 -9.44
CA ARG A 230 -7.18 7.40 -10.32
C ARG A 230 -5.89 7.21 -9.53
N VAL A 231 -5.40 5.98 -9.50
CA VAL A 231 -4.20 5.54 -8.77
C VAL A 231 -3.24 4.91 -9.76
N VAL A 232 -2.00 5.38 -9.77
CA VAL A 232 -0.92 4.81 -10.60
C VAL A 232 0.21 4.30 -9.72
N ALA A 233 0.83 3.20 -10.14
CA ALA A 233 2.10 2.74 -9.60
C ALA A 233 3.19 2.81 -10.69
N VAL A 234 4.38 3.28 -10.33
CA VAL A 234 5.52 3.48 -11.22
C VAL A 234 6.66 2.57 -10.77
N ASP A 235 7.26 1.83 -11.69
CA ASP A 235 8.48 1.07 -11.40
C ASP A 235 9.70 1.99 -11.49
N ALA A 236 10.38 2.19 -10.36
CA ALA A 236 11.58 3.01 -10.26
C ALA A 236 12.81 2.14 -9.92
N ASN A 237 12.81 0.89 -10.40
CA ASN A 237 13.96 -0.01 -10.31
C ASN A 237 14.85 0.11 -11.58
N PRO A 238 16.11 0.59 -11.47
CA PRO A 238 17.00 0.74 -12.63
C PRO A 238 17.54 -0.60 -13.16
N ASP A 239 17.55 -1.65 -12.34
CA ASP A 239 18.15 -2.94 -12.70
C ASP A 239 17.24 -3.73 -13.65
N ARG A 240 16.00 -4.02 -13.19
CA ARG A 240 14.93 -4.70 -13.95
C ARG A 240 13.56 -4.40 -13.32
N GLY A 241 12.67 -3.73 -14.06
CA GLY A 241 11.28 -3.58 -13.63
C GLY A 241 10.55 -4.93 -13.52
N THR A 242 9.66 -5.06 -12.55
CA THR A 242 8.77 -6.23 -12.37
C THR A 242 7.34 -5.87 -11.94
N LEU A 243 7.05 -4.58 -11.70
CA LEU A 243 5.71 -4.10 -11.36
C LEU A 243 4.71 -4.30 -12.52
N SER A 244 5.16 -4.11 -13.76
CA SER A 244 4.39 -4.34 -14.98
C SER A 244 3.89 -5.77 -15.15
N GLN A 245 4.51 -6.75 -14.46
CA GLN A 245 4.10 -8.16 -14.48
C GLN A 245 2.94 -8.46 -13.51
N LYS A 246 2.48 -7.46 -12.74
CA LYS A 246 1.41 -7.61 -11.72
C LYS A 246 0.03 -7.20 -12.22
N VAL A 247 -0.07 -6.70 -13.45
CA VAL A 247 -1.28 -6.23 -14.12
C VAL A 247 -1.23 -6.75 -15.57
N ALA A 248 -2.37 -7.07 -16.18
CA ALA A 248 -2.44 -7.41 -17.59
C ALA A 248 -1.93 -6.23 -18.46
N LEU A 249 -0.98 -6.49 -19.37
CA LEU A 249 -0.41 -5.46 -20.24
C LEU A 249 -1.41 -5.04 -21.33
N GLU A 250 -1.82 -3.78 -21.31
CA GLU A 250 -2.62 -3.13 -22.36
C GLU A 250 -1.72 -2.41 -23.39
N THR A 251 -0.53 -1.99 -22.97
CA THR A 251 0.44 -1.24 -23.78
C THR A 251 1.86 -1.71 -23.47
N PRO A 252 2.78 -1.78 -24.47
CA PRO A 252 4.20 -2.05 -24.24
C PRO A 252 4.98 -0.79 -23.83
N ALA A 253 4.36 0.40 -23.90
CA ALA A 253 5.02 1.67 -23.65
C ALA A 253 5.48 1.85 -22.20
N THR A 254 6.55 2.61 -22.02
CA THR A 254 7.30 2.77 -20.79
C THR A 254 7.31 4.21 -20.28
N VAL A 255 7.92 4.42 -19.12
CA VAL A 255 8.28 5.74 -18.59
C VAL A 255 9.14 6.56 -19.56
N ARG A 256 9.97 5.95 -20.43
CA ARG A 256 10.77 6.69 -21.42
C ARG A 256 9.89 7.28 -22.52
N ASP A 257 8.91 6.52 -23.00
CA ASP A 257 7.96 6.98 -24.02
C ASP A 257 7.09 8.12 -23.48
N LEU A 258 6.61 8.00 -22.24
CA LEU A 258 5.89 9.06 -21.52
C LEU A 258 6.75 10.33 -21.36
N LEU A 259 8.05 10.19 -21.11
CA LEU A 259 8.98 11.31 -20.98
C LEU A 259 9.34 11.96 -22.32
N HIS A 260 9.33 11.20 -23.42
CA HIS A 260 9.53 11.73 -24.77
C HIS A 260 8.36 12.63 -25.19
N ASP A 261 7.13 12.20 -24.88
CA ASP A 261 5.90 12.91 -25.22
C ASP A 261 5.40 13.89 -24.13
N ALA A 262 6.12 14.06 -23.02
CA ALA A 262 5.64 14.70 -21.79
C ALA A 262 5.02 16.10 -21.97
N ASP A 263 5.57 16.91 -22.88
CA ASP A 263 5.09 18.26 -23.21
C ASP A 263 3.75 18.25 -23.99
N ASN A 264 3.43 17.13 -24.65
CA ASN A 264 2.18 16.92 -25.41
C ASN A 264 1.06 16.30 -24.56
N ILE A 265 1.33 15.89 -23.31
CA ILE A 265 0.35 15.25 -22.43
C ILE A 265 -0.50 16.33 -21.76
N GLU A 266 -1.56 16.76 -22.44
CA GLU A 266 -2.57 17.69 -21.90
C GLU A 266 -3.66 16.99 -21.07
N ARG A 267 -4.04 15.74 -21.42
CA ARG A 267 -5.25 15.10 -20.89
C ARG A 267 -4.95 13.71 -20.35
N TYR A 268 -5.83 13.24 -19.46
CA TYR A 268 -5.78 11.89 -18.94
C TYR A 268 -5.87 10.80 -20.04
N SER A 269 -6.55 11.07 -21.16
CA SER A 269 -6.58 10.19 -22.34
C SER A 269 -5.22 9.99 -23.02
N ASP A 270 -4.26 10.86 -22.74
CA ASP A 270 -2.96 10.87 -23.39
C ASP A 270 -1.97 10.10 -22.51
N VAL A 271 -1.91 10.39 -21.21
CA VAL A 271 -1.12 9.58 -20.26
C VAL A 271 -1.57 8.11 -20.20
N ARG A 272 -2.86 7.82 -20.46
CA ARG A 272 -3.39 6.44 -20.55
C ARG A 272 -2.80 5.58 -21.66
N ARG A 273 -2.07 6.15 -22.62
CA ARG A 273 -1.39 5.40 -23.70
C ARG A 273 -0.12 4.69 -23.21
N TYR A 274 0.44 5.16 -22.09
CA TYR A 274 1.70 4.71 -21.51
C TYR A 274 1.50 3.88 -20.22
N THR A 275 0.25 3.62 -19.80
CA THR A 275 -0.08 2.85 -18.59
C THR A 275 -0.97 1.65 -18.91
N SER A 276 -0.81 0.55 -18.16
CA SER A 276 -1.72 -0.60 -18.21
C SER A 276 -2.59 -0.67 -16.95
N GLN A 277 -3.90 -0.85 -17.10
CA GLN A 277 -4.88 -0.87 -16.01
C GLN A 277 -5.37 -2.28 -15.67
N GLY A 278 -5.31 -2.66 -14.39
CA GLY A 278 -5.85 -3.94 -13.91
C GLY A 278 -7.34 -3.88 -13.54
N PRO A 279 -8.01 -5.01 -13.31
CA PRO A 279 -9.43 -5.05 -12.89
C PRO A 279 -9.75 -4.29 -11.59
N SER A 280 -8.74 -4.04 -10.76
CA SER A 280 -8.81 -3.20 -9.56
C SER A 280 -8.84 -1.69 -9.83
N ARG A 281 -8.66 -1.28 -11.10
CA ARG A 281 -8.45 0.10 -11.56
C ARG A 281 -7.13 0.74 -11.10
N LEU A 282 -6.19 -0.04 -10.56
CA LEU A 282 -4.80 0.38 -10.48
C LEU A 282 -4.21 0.42 -11.89
N GLU A 283 -3.50 1.51 -12.18
CA GLU A 283 -2.67 1.63 -13.37
C GLU A 283 -1.20 1.42 -13.05
N VAL A 284 -0.45 0.86 -13.99
CA VAL A 284 1.00 0.68 -13.89
C VAL A 284 1.69 1.36 -15.06
N LEU A 285 2.65 2.24 -14.74
CA LEU A 285 3.65 2.76 -15.67
C LEU A 285 4.89 1.86 -15.59
N ALA A 286 5.22 1.19 -16.70
CA ALA A 286 6.37 0.30 -16.77
C ALA A 286 7.69 1.11 -16.81
N SER A 287 8.73 0.63 -16.13
CA SER A 287 10.10 1.09 -16.40
C SER A 287 10.55 0.59 -17.78
N GLU A 288 11.64 1.16 -18.28
CA GLU A 288 12.47 0.45 -19.26
C GLU A 288 12.91 -0.93 -18.70
N SER A 289 13.10 -1.91 -19.57
CA SER A 289 13.50 -3.28 -19.23
C SER A 289 14.69 -3.80 -20.03
N ASP A 290 15.14 -3.10 -21.08
CA ASP A 290 16.37 -3.43 -21.80
C ASP A 290 17.64 -2.89 -21.08
N PRO A 291 18.53 -3.75 -20.57
CA PRO A 291 19.78 -3.32 -19.93
C PRO A 291 20.78 -2.64 -20.89
N ALA A 292 20.64 -2.82 -22.21
CA ALA A 292 21.51 -2.18 -23.20
C ALA A 292 21.15 -0.70 -23.45
N VAL A 293 19.94 -0.28 -23.08
CA VAL A 293 19.44 1.11 -23.18
C VAL A 293 19.57 1.83 -21.82
N SER A 294 20.47 1.36 -20.96
CA SER A 294 20.60 1.83 -19.57
C SER A 294 21.47 3.09 -19.42
N GLU A 295 21.01 4.21 -19.98
CA GLU A 295 21.16 5.47 -19.24
C GLU A 295 20.26 5.37 -17.99
N ALA A 296 20.90 5.18 -16.84
CA ALA A 296 20.19 4.82 -15.61
C ALA A 296 19.15 5.88 -15.21
N PHE A 297 17.89 5.44 -15.08
CA PHE A 297 16.72 6.29 -14.79
C PHE A 297 17.00 7.29 -13.67
N SER A 298 17.04 8.57 -14.02
CA SER A 298 17.67 9.60 -13.20
C SER A 298 16.70 10.26 -12.22
N SER A 299 17.25 11.07 -11.30
CA SER A 299 16.48 11.99 -10.48
C SER A 299 15.65 12.98 -11.31
N GLN A 300 16.15 13.40 -12.48
CA GLN A 300 15.41 14.33 -13.36
C GLN A 300 14.29 13.62 -14.13
N ASP A 301 14.52 12.39 -14.59
CA ASP A 301 13.51 11.58 -15.28
C ASP A 301 12.35 11.25 -14.35
N TYR A 302 12.65 10.87 -13.10
CA TYR A 302 11.63 10.65 -12.08
C TYR A 302 10.87 11.94 -11.76
N ALA A 303 11.56 13.08 -11.59
CA ALA A 303 10.90 14.36 -11.32
C ALA A 303 9.92 14.77 -12.45
N ARG A 304 10.34 14.73 -13.72
CA ARG A 304 9.44 15.02 -14.86
C ARG A 304 8.31 14.00 -14.98
N THR A 305 8.58 12.73 -14.73
CA THR A 305 7.54 11.68 -14.69
C THR A 305 6.48 12.03 -13.66
N LEU A 306 6.91 12.46 -12.47
CA LEU A 306 6.04 12.85 -11.38
C LEU A 306 5.24 14.12 -11.72
N GLU A 307 5.87 15.13 -12.34
CA GLU A 307 5.20 16.33 -12.88
C GLU A 307 4.14 16.03 -13.95
N VAL A 308 4.27 14.93 -14.71
CA VAL A 308 3.20 14.42 -15.58
C VAL A 308 2.10 13.74 -14.76
N LEU A 309 2.45 12.86 -13.83
CA LEU A 309 1.47 12.04 -13.10
C LEU A 309 0.65 12.83 -12.07
N GLU A 310 1.25 13.77 -11.33
CA GLU A 310 0.55 14.61 -10.35
C GLU A 310 -0.60 15.43 -10.96
N ARG A 311 -0.54 15.73 -12.28
CA ARG A 311 -1.60 16.43 -13.02
C ARG A 311 -2.85 15.57 -13.23
N PHE A 312 -2.75 14.25 -13.16
CA PHE A 312 -3.84 13.33 -13.53
C PHE A 312 -4.24 12.33 -12.44
N TYR A 313 -3.33 11.88 -11.58
CA TYR A 313 -3.60 10.86 -10.56
C TYR A 313 -3.71 11.50 -9.17
N SER A 314 -4.58 10.97 -8.31
CA SER A 314 -4.68 11.42 -6.90
C SER A 314 -3.66 10.71 -6.01
N LEU A 315 -3.15 9.56 -6.46
CA LEU A 315 -2.18 8.73 -5.74
C LEU A 315 -1.14 8.20 -6.73
N VAL A 316 0.13 8.41 -6.40
CA VAL A 316 1.29 7.82 -7.10
C VAL A 316 2.03 6.92 -6.11
N LEU A 317 2.18 5.63 -6.45
CA LEU A 317 2.99 4.68 -5.70
C LEU A 317 4.30 4.41 -6.45
N THR A 318 5.44 4.69 -5.84
CA THR A 318 6.75 4.49 -6.46
C THR A 318 7.37 3.20 -5.96
N ASP A 319 7.48 2.18 -6.82
CA ASP A 319 8.15 0.92 -6.52
C ASP A 319 9.67 1.08 -6.67
N CYS A 320 10.34 1.50 -5.59
CA CYS A 320 11.74 1.92 -5.65
C CYS A 320 12.67 0.72 -5.87
N GLY A 321 13.81 0.89 -6.56
CA GLY A 321 14.83 -0.16 -6.65
C GLY A 321 15.41 -0.60 -5.29
N THR A 322 16.13 -1.72 -5.25
CA THR A 322 16.75 -2.22 -4.00
C THR A 322 17.96 -1.41 -3.52
N GLY A 323 18.47 -0.49 -4.33
CA GLY A 323 19.59 0.39 -3.98
C GLY A 323 19.15 1.77 -3.49
N LEU A 324 19.36 2.06 -2.20
CA LEU A 324 19.17 3.40 -1.62
C LEU A 324 20.15 4.46 -2.18
N MET A 325 21.28 4.01 -2.76
CA MET A 325 22.32 4.87 -3.33
C MET A 325 22.10 5.23 -4.82
N HIS A 326 20.95 4.87 -5.42
CA HIS A 326 20.69 5.19 -6.82
C HIS A 326 20.30 6.66 -7.03
N SER A 327 20.65 7.26 -8.17
CA SER A 327 20.43 8.70 -8.46
C SER A 327 18.97 9.13 -8.28
N ALA A 328 18.03 8.34 -8.79
CA ALA A 328 16.59 8.57 -8.62
C ALA A 328 16.13 8.62 -7.15
N MET A 329 16.76 7.89 -6.23
CA MET A 329 16.31 7.75 -4.84
C MET A 329 16.22 9.11 -4.13
N SER A 330 17.16 10.03 -4.40
CA SER A 330 17.13 11.38 -3.83
C SER A 330 15.86 12.14 -4.22
N ALA A 331 15.45 12.06 -5.50
CA ALA A 331 14.22 12.70 -5.99
C ALA A 331 12.94 12.01 -5.47
N VAL A 332 12.97 10.68 -5.31
CA VAL A 332 11.86 9.93 -4.70
C VAL A 332 11.68 10.34 -3.23
N LEU A 333 12.76 10.36 -2.45
CA LEU A 333 12.71 10.75 -1.04
C LEU A 333 12.37 12.23 -0.83
N SER A 334 12.77 13.13 -1.74
CA SER A 334 12.43 14.56 -1.64
C SER A 334 10.98 14.89 -2.04
N SER A 335 10.25 13.94 -2.65
CA SER A 335 8.90 14.18 -3.20
C SER A 335 7.80 13.32 -2.58
N ALA A 336 8.15 12.26 -1.84
CA ALA A 336 7.20 11.37 -1.19
C ALA A 336 6.59 11.98 0.08
N ASP A 337 5.26 11.95 0.19
CA ASP A 337 4.52 12.36 1.39
C ASP A 337 4.58 11.29 2.50
N THR A 338 4.77 10.02 2.12
CA THR A 338 4.99 8.91 3.07
C THR A 338 5.89 7.82 2.48
N LEU A 339 6.66 7.17 3.35
CA LEU A 339 7.42 5.97 3.01
C LEU A 339 6.69 4.70 3.48
N ILE A 340 6.83 3.63 2.71
CA ILE A 340 6.46 2.27 3.13
C ILE A 340 7.72 1.41 3.12
N VAL A 341 8.16 0.96 4.30
CA VAL A 341 9.39 0.19 4.45
C VAL A 341 9.04 -1.28 4.60
N VAL A 342 9.34 -2.08 3.56
CA VAL A 342 8.94 -3.49 3.47
C VAL A 342 10.03 -4.40 4.05
N SER A 343 9.67 -5.14 5.10
CA SER A 343 10.47 -6.22 5.69
C SER A 343 9.84 -7.56 5.35
N SER A 344 10.65 -8.63 5.24
CA SER A 344 10.11 -9.99 5.35
C SER A 344 9.96 -10.41 6.82
N GLY A 345 9.15 -11.43 7.09
CA GLY A 345 9.02 -12.11 8.40
C GLY A 345 10.27 -12.93 8.82
N SER A 346 11.47 -12.40 8.64
CA SER A 346 12.75 -13.05 8.98
C SER A 346 13.69 -12.09 9.72
N VAL A 347 14.66 -12.62 10.47
CA VAL A 347 15.65 -11.80 11.21
C VAL A 347 16.45 -10.91 10.27
N ASP A 348 16.84 -11.42 9.10
CA ASP A 348 17.57 -10.63 8.10
C ASP A 348 16.68 -9.58 7.43
N GLY A 349 15.38 -9.87 7.27
CA GLY A 349 14.39 -8.88 6.81
C GLY A 349 14.31 -7.72 7.78
N ALA A 350 14.06 -8.02 9.07
CA ALA A 350 13.96 -7.00 10.11
C ALA A 350 15.26 -6.20 10.30
N ARG A 351 16.43 -6.86 10.25
CA ARG A 351 17.74 -6.18 10.29
C ARG A 351 17.94 -5.26 9.07
N SER A 352 17.60 -5.73 7.87
CA SER A 352 17.73 -4.95 6.62
C SER A 352 16.78 -3.75 6.56
N ALA A 353 15.55 -3.91 7.04
CA ALA A 353 14.59 -2.83 7.17
C ALA A 353 14.98 -1.83 8.28
N SER A 354 15.53 -2.28 9.42
CA SER A 354 16.11 -1.37 10.42
C SER A 354 17.24 -0.56 9.80
N ALA A 355 18.19 -1.20 9.12
CA ALA A 355 19.30 -0.51 8.46
C ALA A 355 18.84 0.50 7.38
N THR A 356 17.66 0.28 6.77
CA THR A 356 17.01 1.28 5.89
C THR A 356 16.58 2.52 6.67
N LEU A 357 15.94 2.35 7.83
CA LEU A 357 15.56 3.46 8.70
C LEU A 357 16.78 4.17 9.30
N ASP A 358 17.77 3.40 9.76
CA ASP A 358 19.04 3.92 10.30
C ASP A 358 19.81 4.75 9.25
N TRP A 359 19.78 4.35 7.98
CA TRP A 359 20.34 5.13 6.88
C TRP A 359 19.51 6.39 6.60
N LEU A 360 18.18 6.30 6.54
CA LEU A 360 17.29 7.44 6.30
C LEU A 360 17.43 8.52 7.39
N ASP A 361 17.41 8.12 8.67
CA ASP A 361 17.63 9.02 9.81
C ASP A 361 19.00 9.72 9.68
N ALA A 362 20.07 8.97 9.42
CA ALA A 362 21.43 9.50 9.26
C ALA A 362 21.65 10.42 8.05
N HIS A 363 20.71 10.45 7.09
CA HIS A 363 20.75 11.34 5.91
C HIS A 363 19.67 12.44 5.97
N GLY A 364 19.07 12.69 7.13
CA GLY A 364 18.13 13.81 7.34
C GLY A 364 16.69 13.55 6.90
N HIS A 365 16.31 12.28 6.68
CA HIS A 365 14.94 11.88 6.37
C HIS A 365 14.15 11.44 7.63
N GLU A 366 14.52 11.98 8.80
CA GLU A 366 14.00 11.59 10.12
C GLU A 366 12.47 11.75 10.23
N ASP A 367 11.91 12.83 9.68
CA ASP A 367 10.45 13.05 9.67
C ASP A 367 9.72 12.14 8.67
N LEU A 368 10.39 11.67 7.61
CA LEU A 368 9.85 10.63 6.72
C LEU A 368 9.91 9.24 7.39
N VAL A 369 10.94 8.96 8.19
CA VAL A 369 11.01 7.75 9.04
C VAL A 369 9.88 7.77 10.07
N ARG A 370 9.73 8.86 10.83
CA ARG A 370 8.64 9.05 11.81
C ARG A 370 7.26 8.86 11.18
N ASN A 371 7.05 9.37 9.97
CA ASN A 371 5.78 9.23 9.25
C ASN A 371 5.63 7.94 8.42
N SER A 372 6.66 7.10 8.34
CA SER A 372 6.63 5.88 7.55
C SER A 372 5.68 4.82 8.13
N VAL A 373 5.26 3.89 7.27
CA VAL A 373 4.56 2.67 7.65
C VAL A 373 5.48 1.48 7.40
N CYS A 374 5.84 0.72 8.44
CA CYS A 374 6.55 -0.54 8.26
C CYS A 374 5.56 -1.64 7.87
N VAL A 375 5.84 -2.34 6.78
CA VAL A 375 5.06 -3.51 6.34
C VAL A 375 5.90 -4.75 6.49
N VAL A 376 5.53 -5.63 7.41
CA VAL A 376 6.16 -6.94 7.55
C VAL A 376 5.35 -7.95 6.75
N ASN A 377 5.92 -8.36 5.62
CA ASN A 377 5.32 -9.25 4.63
C ASN A 377 5.77 -10.70 4.84
N ALA A 378 4.81 -11.61 5.01
CA ALA A 378 5.07 -13.03 5.16
C ALA A 378 5.22 -13.73 3.80
N VAL A 379 6.40 -13.60 3.17
CA VAL A 379 6.71 -14.20 1.85
C VAL A 379 6.79 -15.74 1.81
N ARG A 380 6.47 -16.44 2.91
CA ARG A 380 6.38 -17.92 2.99
C ARG A 380 5.33 -18.36 4.03
N PRO A 381 4.68 -19.54 3.87
CA PRO A 381 3.63 -20.02 4.80
C PRO A 381 4.11 -20.19 6.25
N ARG A 382 5.40 -20.49 6.42
CA ARG A 382 6.07 -20.52 7.72
C ARG A 382 7.16 -19.45 7.73
N SER A 383 6.84 -18.31 8.35
CA SER A 383 7.88 -17.43 8.89
C SER A 383 8.72 -18.20 9.91
N GLY A 384 9.96 -17.76 10.14
CA GLY A 384 10.92 -18.53 10.95
C GLY A 384 10.58 -18.58 12.45
N LYS A 385 11.53 -19.02 13.29
CA LYS A 385 11.45 -18.89 14.76
C LYS A 385 11.60 -17.43 15.23
N VAL A 386 11.02 -16.48 14.49
CA VAL A 386 11.09 -15.05 14.77
C VAL A 386 9.92 -14.67 15.67
N ASP A 387 10.25 -14.01 16.77
CA ASP A 387 9.25 -13.40 17.64
C ASP A 387 8.67 -12.17 16.96
N MET A 388 7.50 -12.34 16.33
CA MET A 388 6.86 -11.28 15.56
C MET A 388 6.40 -10.10 16.43
N GLN A 389 6.14 -10.31 17.72
CA GLN A 389 5.81 -9.21 18.62
C GLN A 389 7.04 -8.31 18.80
N LYS A 390 8.23 -8.89 19.02
CA LYS A 390 9.47 -8.10 19.11
C LYS A 390 9.81 -7.34 17.82
N VAL A 391 9.44 -7.86 16.64
CA VAL A 391 9.61 -7.15 15.37
C VAL A 391 8.66 -5.95 15.27
N VAL A 392 7.39 -6.13 15.64
CA VAL A 392 6.42 -5.02 15.72
C VAL A 392 6.84 -3.97 16.75
N ASP A 393 7.27 -4.41 17.94
CA ASP A 393 7.73 -3.56 19.04
C ASP A 393 9.03 -2.79 18.73
N HIS A 394 9.82 -3.25 17.74
CA HIS A 394 11.01 -2.53 17.26
C HIS A 394 10.61 -1.40 16.31
N PHE A 395 9.81 -1.71 15.30
CA PHE A 395 9.42 -0.73 14.28
C PHE A 395 8.39 0.30 14.77
N SER A 396 7.52 -0.04 15.71
CA SER A 396 6.52 0.89 16.28
C SER A 396 7.12 2.06 17.08
N ARG A 397 8.44 2.03 17.36
CA ARG A 397 9.18 3.13 18.00
C ARG A 397 9.74 4.14 17.00
N ARG A 398 9.67 3.84 15.70
CA ARG A 398 10.33 4.60 14.62
C ARG A 398 9.35 4.99 13.51
N CYS A 399 8.46 4.08 13.14
CA CYS A 399 7.42 4.26 12.14
C CYS A 399 6.09 4.64 12.82
N ARG A 400 5.30 5.53 12.22
CA ARG A 400 3.94 5.89 12.69
C ARG A 400 3.04 4.67 12.87
N ALA A 401 3.24 3.65 12.05
CA ALA A 401 2.52 2.39 12.16
C ALA A 401 3.36 1.19 11.68
N VAL A 402 2.96 0.00 12.13
CA VAL A 402 3.40 -1.30 11.60
C VAL A 402 2.16 -2.08 11.18
N ARG A 403 2.21 -2.74 10.01
CA ARG A 403 1.20 -3.71 9.53
C ARG A 403 1.87 -5.05 9.19
N LEU A 404 1.10 -6.12 9.39
CA LEU A 404 1.48 -7.49 9.06
C LEU A 404 0.65 -7.96 7.86
N VAL A 405 1.30 -8.28 6.75
CA VAL A 405 0.64 -8.90 5.58
C VAL A 405 0.90 -10.41 5.64
N PRO A 406 -0.15 -11.24 5.78
CA PRO A 406 0.00 -12.69 5.89
C PRO A 406 0.41 -13.32 4.55
N PHE A 407 0.89 -14.56 4.62
CA PHE A 407 1.24 -15.31 3.41
C PHE A 407 -0.02 -15.63 2.61
N ASP A 408 0.03 -15.38 1.30
CA ASP A 408 -1.03 -15.72 0.35
C ASP A 408 -0.43 -16.48 -0.85
N PRO A 409 -0.90 -17.70 -1.15
CA PRO A 409 -0.43 -18.47 -2.32
C PRO A 409 -0.54 -17.70 -3.63
N HIS A 410 -1.58 -16.88 -3.81
CA HIS A 410 -1.76 -16.13 -5.05
C HIS A 410 -0.67 -15.05 -5.22
N LEU A 411 -0.10 -14.55 -4.12
CA LEU A 411 1.01 -13.59 -4.16
C LEU A 411 2.38 -14.28 -4.32
N GLU A 412 2.49 -15.59 -4.04
CA GLU A 412 3.69 -16.41 -4.30
C GLU A 412 3.78 -16.83 -5.78
N GLU A 413 2.65 -16.97 -6.49
CA GLU A 413 2.59 -17.27 -7.94
C GLU A 413 3.40 -16.29 -8.82
N GLY A 414 3.63 -15.06 -8.34
CA GLY A 414 4.45 -14.06 -9.04
C GLY A 414 3.82 -13.43 -10.28
N ALA A 415 2.63 -13.87 -10.70
CA ALA A 415 1.91 -13.39 -11.88
C ALA A 415 1.04 -12.15 -11.60
N GLU A 416 0.04 -11.91 -12.46
CA GLU A 416 -0.98 -10.86 -12.33
C GLU A 416 -1.75 -10.96 -10.98
N ILE A 417 -1.99 -9.82 -10.34
CA ILE A 417 -2.60 -9.74 -9.01
C ILE A 417 -4.10 -9.48 -9.13
N SER A 418 -4.89 -10.50 -8.81
CA SER A 418 -6.35 -10.39 -8.63
C SER A 418 -6.70 -10.30 -7.15
N LEU A 419 -7.23 -9.15 -6.73
CA LEU A 419 -7.73 -8.95 -5.35
C LEU A 419 -8.79 -9.99 -4.95
N ASP A 420 -9.55 -10.52 -5.91
CA ASP A 420 -10.59 -11.50 -5.66
C ASP A 420 -10.08 -12.93 -5.41
N ARG A 421 -8.88 -13.26 -5.90
CA ARG A 421 -8.19 -14.53 -5.60
C ARG A 421 -7.53 -14.54 -4.22
N LEU A 422 -7.30 -13.38 -3.60
CA LEU A 422 -6.68 -13.27 -2.28
C LEU A 422 -7.54 -13.87 -1.17
N GLN A 423 -6.88 -14.53 -0.21
CA GLN A 423 -7.49 -15.03 1.00
C GLN A 423 -8.13 -13.88 1.82
N PRO A 424 -9.23 -14.13 2.55
CA PRO A 424 -9.91 -13.08 3.31
C PRO A 424 -9.00 -12.36 4.32
N SER A 425 -8.08 -13.09 4.96
CA SER A 425 -7.07 -12.54 5.89
C SER A 425 -6.11 -11.57 5.21
N THR A 426 -5.61 -11.91 4.01
CA THR A 426 -4.74 -11.04 3.22
C THR A 426 -5.48 -9.79 2.77
N ARG A 427 -6.73 -9.96 2.32
CA ARG A 427 -7.57 -8.85 1.85
C ARG A 427 -7.93 -7.89 2.99
N ASP A 428 -8.30 -8.41 4.16
CA ASP A 428 -8.56 -7.59 5.35
C ASP A 428 -7.29 -6.84 5.79
N ALA A 429 -6.12 -7.49 5.82
CA ALA A 429 -4.84 -6.86 6.17
C ALA A 429 -4.39 -5.77 5.17
N LEU A 430 -4.68 -5.94 3.87
CA LEU A 430 -4.44 -4.91 2.85
C LEU A 430 -5.40 -3.72 2.99
N ILE A 431 -6.65 -3.95 3.39
CA ILE A 431 -7.60 -2.88 3.70
C ILE A 431 -7.16 -2.10 4.96
N GLU A 432 -6.65 -2.78 5.98
CA GLU A 432 -6.02 -2.12 7.13
C GLU A 432 -4.80 -1.30 6.73
N LEU A 433 -3.92 -1.81 5.86
CA LEU A 433 -2.76 -1.06 5.36
C LEU A 433 -3.18 0.16 4.55
N ALA A 434 -4.17 0.03 3.66
CA ALA A 434 -4.71 1.14 2.90
C ALA A 434 -5.31 2.22 3.82
N ALA A 435 -6.02 1.84 4.88
CA ALA A 435 -6.56 2.77 5.87
C ALA A 435 -5.45 3.49 6.64
N VAL A 436 -4.43 2.77 7.13
CA VAL A 436 -3.28 3.34 7.86
C VAL A 436 -2.40 4.27 7.00
N VAL A 437 -2.38 4.07 5.68
CA VAL A 437 -1.77 5.01 4.73
C VAL A 437 -2.67 6.22 4.52
N ALA A 438 -3.99 6.03 4.41
CA ALA A 438 -4.97 7.11 4.25
C ALA A 438 -5.14 7.99 5.50
N ASP A 439 -4.91 7.45 6.70
CA ASP A 439 -4.79 8.21 7.95
C ASP A 439 -3.62 9.23 7.93
N GLY A 440 -2.70 9.10 6.98
CA GLY A 440 -1.62 10.06 6.70
C GLY A 440 -1.95 11.13 5.65
N PHE A 441 -3.14 11.08 5.03
CA PHE A 441 -3.53 12.08 4.01
C PHE A 441 -3.76 13.47 4.64
N PRO A 442 -3.42 14.56 3.94
CA PRO A 442 -3.58 15.91 4.46
C PRO A 442 -5.05 16.30 4.59
N SER A 443 -5.54 16.40 5.83
CA SER A 443 -6.79 17.06 6.16
C SER A 443 -6.62 18.59 6.17
N GLU A 444 -7.71 19.32 5.93
CA GLU A 444 -7.62 20.72 5.48
C GLU A 444 -7.13 21.74 6.52
N PHE A 445 -6.68 22.88 5.99
CA PHE A 445 -6.33 24.12 6.70
C PHE A 445 -5.06 24.12 7.58
N ARG A 446 -3.91 23.98 6.92
CA ARG A 446 -2.70 24.71 7.33
C ARG A 446 -2.50 25.93 6.39
N PRO A 447 -2.79 27.17 6.83
CA PRO A 447 -2.40 28.35 6.06
C PRO A 447 -0.87 28.41 5.95
N ARG A 448 -0.37 28.94 4.84
CA ARG A 448 1.07 29.22 4.62
C ARG A 448 1.52 30.45 5.38
#